data_AF-A0A2J8IFZ1-F1
#
_entry.id   AF-A0A2J8IFZ1-F1
#
_cell.length_a   1.000
_cell.length_b   1.000
_cell.length_c   1.000
_cell.angle_alpha   90.00
_cell.angle_beta   90.00
_cell.angle_gamma   90.00
#
_symmetry.space_group_name_H-M   'P 1'
#
loop_
_entity.id
_entity.type
_entity.pdbx_description
1 polymer ?
#
loop_
_entity_poly.entity_id
_entity_poly.type
_entity_poly.pdbx_seq_one_letter_code
_entity_poly.pdbx_strand_id
1 'polypeptide(L)'
;MGFFELYGTFQGTAGAVGICEISIAAVAAPAWTFIVLGLVLFLTGIVVRSVIGTRADAAGEQRFKKQGVKRRSVLQGAVAFITAALAGAAPAYANGNVRYVSASGSDGNPGSVTAPWRTLAKVRSAMASGELQRGSTVLFKRGHEFYGSIHMPSLIGTAGSLTIGAYGEGARPRLLGYKVSNAAWTPYSGNIWKLNIAANSGQYSGNTFEPSTNVGFLKAAGIIHGRKRWSISELAADWEFFSDSTNVYVRLGVNPGAGVAISVQRDILRLASHTTVQDLYLGGTGAHGVATGGKNVLIQRNEIEWIGGSALSGTTRYGNGVELYVGAARVMIRENVIRQTYDVALSAQGTGTAGWTDITWDSNRIENCNMTLELWGKGGGTGFLRCRFINNTCIDAGYSWAALIRSDRDGKGTHLLTYSMEVPVDVEITGNSFLGARDNYTRNSGDRQIPAGIVTHGNTIKLGAGKKIAYGVENPEISEQAAQWQARTGREQASVFAVSY
;
A
#
# COMPACT_ATOMS: atom_id res chain seq x y z
N MET A 1 -26.63 29.77 -44.38
CA MET A 1 -27.88 29.32 -43.74
C MET A 1 -27.56 29.07 -42.27
N GLY A 2 -28.02 29.83 -41.26
CA GLY A 2 -29.02 30.89 -41.23
C GLY A 2 -28.45 32.29 -40.92
N PHE A 3 -29.25 33.28 -41.33
CA PHE A 3 -29.10 34.75 -41.27
C PHE A 3 -29.68 35.26 -39.93
N PHE A 4 -29.28 36.40 -39.33
CA PHE A 4 -29.25 37.81 -39.78
C PHE A 4 -28.13 38.56 -39.00
N GLU A 5 -27.18 39.24 -39.66
CA GLU A 5 -27.12 40.70 -39.97
C GLU A 5 -26.94 41.61 -38.72
N LEU A 6 -25.96 42.54 -38.65
CA LEU A 6 -25.81 43.68 -39.55
C LEU A 6 -24.37 44.26 -39.58
N TYR A 7 -24.14 45.04 -40.63
CA TYR A 7 -22.91 45.62 -41.20
C TYR A 7 -22.31 46.85 -40.50
N GLY A 8 -21.05 47.18 -40.86
CA GLY A 8 -20.60 48.58 -40.96
C GLY A 8 -19.09 48.83 -40.79
N THR A 9 -18.28 48.58 -41.83
CA THR A 9 -17.49 49.56 -42.64
C THR A 9 -16.44 50.43 -41.95
N PHE A 10 -15.20 50.27 -42.41
CA PHE A 10 -14.04 51.16 -42.22
C PHE A 10 -13.92 52.14 -43.40
N GLN A 11 -13.86 53.45 -43.12
CA GLN A 11 -13.18 54.55 -43.83
C GLN A 11 -13.14 55.68 -42.77
N GLY A 12 -12.04 56.26 -42.31
CA GLY A 12 -10.85 56.74 -43.00
C GLY A 12 -10.90 58.27 -43.02
N THR A 13 -10.15 58.96 -42.15
CA THR A 13 -9.63 60.33 -42.36
C THR A 13 -8.58 60.67 -41.30
N ALA A 14 -7.66 61.54 -41.71
CA ALA A 14 -6.29 61.68 -41.24
C ALA A 14 -6.09 62.67 -40.07
N GLY A 15 -4.93 62.54 -39.42
CA GLY A 15 -4.14 63.67 -38.94
C GLY A 15 -4.01 63.81 -37.42
N ALA A 16 -2.87 63.42 -36.87
CA ALA A 16 -1.99 64.28 -36.07
C ALA A 16 -0.90 63.46 -35.35
N VAL A 17 0.30 64.03 -35.34
CA VAL A 17 1.56 63.47 -34.86
C VAL A 17 1.61 63.49 -33.32
N GLY A 18 2.05 62.39 -32.72
CA GLY A 18 2.38 62.30 -31.30
C GLY A 18 3.11 60.98 -31.00
N ILE A 19 4.43 61.05 -30.85
CA ILE A 19 5.29 59.92 -30.51
C ILE A 19 5.06 59.62 -29.03
N CYS A 20 4.44 58.49 -28.70
CA CYS A 20 4.31 58.02 -27.32
C CYS A 20 4.36 56.49 -27.24
N GLU A 21 5.36 56.02 -26.50
CA GLU A 21 5.47 54.77 -25.72
C GLU A 21 4.79 53.50 -26.26
N ILE A 22 5.62 52.58 -26.78
CA ILE A 22 5.24 51.17 -26.89
C ILE A 22 5.25 50.56 -25.48
N SER A 23 4.05 50.51 -24.90
CA SER A 23 3.72 49.59 -23.81
C SER A 23 3.65 48.18 -24.38
N ILE A 24 4.64 47.33 -24.06
CA ILE A 24 4.49 45.88 -24.26
C ILE A 24 3.52 45.40 -23.17
N ALA A 25 2.35 44.96 -23.61
CA ALA A 25 1.39 44.28 -22.76
C ALA A 25 2.04 43.06 -22.09
N ALA A 26 2.01 43.06 -20.76
CA ALA A 26 2.32 41.90 -19.96
C ALA A 26 1.35 40.77 -20.32
N VAL A 27 1.85 39.71 -20.95
CA VAL A 27 1.13 38.43 -20.95
C VAL A 27 1.24 37.87 -19.54
N ALA A 28 0.11 37.84 -18.85
CA ALA A 28 -0.04 37.23 -17.55
C ALA A 28 0.34 35.74 -17.62
N ALA A 29 1.49 35.39 -17.06
CA ALA A 29 1.85 34.01 -16.81
C ALA A 29 1.08 33.49 -15.57
N PRO A 30 0.55 32.26 -15.58
CA PRO A 30 -0.18 31.70 -14.45
C PRO A 30 0.71 31.54 -13.21
N ALA A 31 0.13 31.78 -12.03
CA ALA A 31 0.76 31.87 -10.71
C ALA A 31 1.49 30.59 -10.19
N TRP A 32 1.73 29.60 -11.04
CA TRP A 32 2.45 28.37 -10.70
C TRP A 32 3.97 28.46 -10.94
N THR A 33 4.44 29.47 -11.67
CA THR A 33 5.85 29.60 -12.06
C THR A 33 6.76 30.14 -10.94
N PHE A 34 6.21 30.78 -9.90
CA PHE A 34 7.00 31.30 -8.77
C PHE A 34 7.09 30.34 -7.57
N ILE A 35 6.28 29.29 -7.53
CA ILE A 35 6.33 28.28 -6.45
C ILE A 35 7.49 27.30 -6.67
N VAL A 36 7.84 27.01 -7.93
CA VAL A 36 8.92 26.08 -8.26
C VAL A 36 10.31 26.70 -8.05
N LEU A 37 10.48 28.01 -8.27
CA LEU A 37 11.77 28.67 -8.02
C LEU A 37 12.04 28.90 -6.51
N GLY A 38 10.99 29.17 -5.72
CA GLY A 38 11.10 29.34 -4.27
C GLY A 38 11.44 28.04 -3.53
N LEU A 39 10.95 26.89 -4.01
CA LEU A 39 11.23 25.59 -3.40
C LEU A 39 12.67 25.10 -3.67
N VAL A 40 13.25 25.47 -4.82
CA VAL A 40 14.63 25.09 -5.20
C VAL A 40 15.68 25.88 -4.40
N LEU A 41 15.38 27.12 -4.01
CA LEU A 41 16.27 27.94 -3.17
C LEU A 41 16.21 27.56 -1.68
N PHE A 42 15.10 27.02 -1.19
CA PHE A 42 14.97 26.55 0.20
C PHE A 42 15.66 25.20 0.45
N LEU A 43 15.70 24.32 -0.56
CA LEU A 43 16.32 22.98 -0.45
C LEU A 43 17.84 22.95 -0.72
N THR A 44 18.45 24.04 -1.16
CA THR A 44 19.90 24.12 -1.46
C THR A 44 20.71 24.96 -0.48
N GLY A 45 20.09 25.52 0.56
CA GLY A 45 20.80 26.26 1.62
C GLY A 45 21.55 27.51 1.12
N ILE A 46 21.11 28.12 0.01
CA ILE A 46 21.70 29.34 -0.52
C ILE A 46 20.97 30.54 0.10
N VAL A 47 21.56 31.12 1.14
CA VAL A 47 21.14 32.43 1.65
C VAL A 47 21.70 33.51 0.72
N VAL A 48 20.83 34.14 -0.09
CA VAL A 48 21.17 35.40 -0.77
C VAL A 48 21.10 36.52 0.26
N ARG A 49 22.25 36.91 0.83
CA ARG A 49 22.37 38.19 1.52
C ARG A 49 22.50 39.29 0.48
N SER A 50 21.51 40.20 0.44
CA SER A 50 21.70 41.53 -0.13
C SER A 50 22.75 42.26 0.70
N VAL A 51 23.85 42.64 0.06
CA VAL A 51 24.90 43.49 0.64
C VAL A 51 24.75 44.86 -0.01
N ILE A 52 24.21 45.83 0.75
CA ILE A 52 24.52 47.24 0.56
C ILE A 52 25.44 47.60 1.73
N GLY A 53 26.69 47.92 1.40
CA GLY A 53 27.71 48.30 2.37
C GLY A 53 27.73 49.80 2.62
N THR A 54 28.06 50.17 3.85
CA THR A 54 28.82 51.38 4.17
C THR A 54 29.73 51.08 5.36
N ARG A 55 31.01 51.46 5.21
CA ARG A 55 32.11 51.28 6.17
C ARG A 55 31.94 52.15 7.43
N ALA A 56 32.48 51.66 8.54
CA ALA A 56 33.25 52.46 9.50
C ALA A 56 34.13 51.52 10.36
N ASP A 57 35.42 51.85 10.44
CA ASP A 57 36.46 51.14 11.20
C ASP A 57 36.41 51.47 12.70
N ALA A 58 36.72 50.51 13.57
CA ALA A 58 37.36 50.72 14.88
C ALA A 58 37.91 49.41 15.46
N ALA A 59 38.94 49.53 16.30
CA ALA A 59 40.01 48.57 16.56
C ALA A 59 39.85 47.64 17.80
N GLY A 60 40.72 46.62 17.88
CA GLY A 60 40.98 45.75 19.05
C GLY A 60 40.08 44.50 19.10
N GLU A 61 40.51 43.27 19.37
CA GLU A 61 41.73 42.75 19.96
C GLU A 61 41.79 41.20 19.76
N GLN A 62 43.01 40.66 19.79
CA GLN A 62 43.44 39.28 20.08
C GLN A 62 42.98 38.07 19.22
N ARG A 63 43.95 37.59 18.43
CA ARG A 63 43.93 36.35 17.63
C ARG A 63 44.29 35.12 18.47
N PHE A 64 43.41 34.12 18.52
CA PHE A 64 43.80 32.72 18.77
C PHE A 64 44.05 32.00 17.43
N LYS A 65 45.26 31.45 17.26
CA LYS A 65 45.67 30.66 16.10
C LYS A 65 44.94 29.30 16.10
N LYS A 66 44.07 29.06 15.12
CA LYS A 66 43.73 27.70 14.67
C LYS A 66 44.43 27.43 13.34
N GLN A 67 45.18 26.32 13.30
CA GLN A 67 45.86 25.81 12.12
C GLN A 67 44.87 25.65 10.96
N GLY A 68 45.14 26.33 9.85
CA GLY A 68 44.37 26.20 8.63
C GLY A 68 44.85 25.01 7.80
N VAL A 69 43.97 24.04 7.58
CA VAL A 69 44.10 23.12 6.45
C VAL A 69 43.66 23.87 5.20
N LYS A 70 44.57 23.99 4.23
CA LYS A 70 44.35 24.67 2.95
C LYS A 70 43.25 23.97 2.15
N ARG A 71 42.07 24.60 2.01
CA ARG A 71 41.07 24.25 1.00
C ARG A 71 41.56 24.70 -0.39
N ARG A 72 42.42 23.90 -1.00
CA ARG A 72 42.52 23.79 -2.47
C ARG A 72 42.58 22.31 -2.81
N SER A 73 41.93 21.94 -3.91
CA SER A 73 41.82 20.60 -4.49
C SER A 73 41.07 19.56 -3.65
N VAL A 74 39.72 19.56 -3.72
CA VAL A 74 38.88 18.40 -4.10
C VAL A 74 37.50 18.97 -4.45
N LEU A 75 37.31 19.43 -5.69
CA LEU A 75 35.97 19.69 -6.23
C LEU A 75 35.93 19.31 -7.73
N GLN A 76 36.39 18.10 -8.01
CA GLN A 76 36.09 17.35 -9.23
C GLN A 76 35.95 15.90 -8.79
N GLY A 77 34.72 15.47 -8.53
CA GLY A 77 34.44 14.10 -8.08
C GLY A 77 33.26 13.98 -7.12
N ALA A 78 32.11 14.61 -7.42
CA ALA A 78 30.86 14.36 -6.69
C ALA A 78 29.60 14.84 -7.43
N VAL A 79 29.59 14.89 -8.77
CA VAL A 79 28.37 15.26 -9.56
C VAL A 79 28.02 14.20 -10.62
N ALA A 80 28.54 12.98 -10.49
CA ALA A 80 28.21 11.88 -11.41
C ALA A 80 27.83 10.61 -10.65
N PHE A 81 26.89 10.68 -9.69
CA PHE A 81 26.37 9.47 -9.03
C PHE A 81 24.89 9.51 -8.60
N ILE A 82 24.07 10.42 -9.15
CA ILE A 82 22.61 10.39 -8.93
C ILE A 82 21.86 10.59 -10.26
N THR A 83 22.05 9.67 -11.20
CA THR A 83 21.12 9.42 -12.33
C THR A 83 21.28 8.00 -12.92
N ALA A 84 21.77 7.03 -12.13
CA ALA A 84 21.88 5.64 -12.56
C ALA A 84 21.55 4.67 -11.41
N ALA A 85 20.30 4.70 -10.92
CA ALA A 85 19.78 3.70 -9.98
C ALA A 85 18.26 3.50 -10.07
N LEU A 86 17.66 3.62 -11.27
CA LEU A 86 16.27 3.23 -11.52
C LEU A 86 16.07 2.28 -12.70
N ALA A 87 17.13 1.95 -13.44
CA ALA A 87 17.15 0.74 -14.24
C ALA A 87 17.61 -0.40 -13.31
N GLY A 88 16.67 -0.97 -12.55
CA GLY A 88 16.94 -2.25 -11.91
C GLY A 88 17.34 -3.22 -13.00
N ALA A 89 18.59 -3.70 -12.99
CA ALA A 89 19.01 -4.73 -13.92
C ALA A 89 17.99 -5.87 -13.81
N ALA A 90 17.34 -6.21 -14.93
CA ALA A 90 16.43 -7.33 -14.98
C ALA A 90 17.20 -8.54 -14.43
N PRO A 91 16.66 -9.29 -13.44
CA PRO A 91 17.36 -10.44 -12.93
C PRO A 91 17.68 -11.37 -14.10
N ALA A 92 18.93 -11.82 -14.20
CA ALA A 92 19.29 -12.86 -15.13
C ALA A 92 18.57 -14.14 -14.68
N TYR A 93 17.40 -14.41 -15.25
CA TYR A 93 16.70 -15.66 -15.01
C TYR A 93 17.56 -16.76 -15.61
N ALA A 94 17.90 -17.77 -14.80
CA ALA A 94 18.47 -19.01 -15.33
C ALA A 94 17.57 -19.50 -16.47
N ASN A 95 18.17 -20.20 -17.44
CA ASN A 95 17.62 -20.64 -18.74
C ASN A 95 16.39 -21.59 -18.66
N GLY A 96 15.61 -21.51 -17.59
CA GLY A 96 14.40 -22.26 -17.30
C GLY A 96 13.15 -21.67 -17.97
N ASN A 97 12.02 -22.30 -17.68
CA ASN A 97 10.74 -22.03 -18.32
C ASN A 97 10.20 -20.63 -17.95
N VAL A 98 10.66 -19.59 -18.65
CA VAL A 98 10.17 -18.21 -18.52
C VAL A 98 8.94 -18.02 -19.41
N ARG A 99 7.87 -17.46 -18.83
CA ARG A 99 6.62 -17.14 -19.51
C ARG A 99 6.29 -15.66 -19.34
N TYR A 100 5.89 -15.01 -20.42
CA TYR A 100 5.57 -13.58 -20.45
C TYR A 100 4.07 -13.38 -20.61
N VAL A 101 3.53 -12.39 -19.90
CA VAL A 101 2.10 -12.05 -19.90
C VAL A 101 1.91 -10.57 -20.20
N SER A 102 1.06 -10.25 -21.17
CA SER A 102 0.71 -8.88 -21.57
C SER A 102 -0.77 -8.80 -21.91
N ALA A 103 -1.48 -7.77 -21.44
CA ALA A 103 -2.89 -7.58 -21.80
C ALA A 103 -3.13 -7.43 -23.33
N SER A 104 -2.09 -7.12 -24.11
CA SER A 104 -2.13 -7.09 -25.59
C SER A 104 -1.74 -8.42 -26.25
N GLY A 105 -1.44 -9.46 -25.47
CA GLY A 105 -1.10 -10.80 -25.95
C GLY A 105 -2.33 -11.65 -26.27
N SER A 106 -2.11 -12.97 -26.36
CA SER A 106 -3.18 -13.97 -26.57
C SER A 106 -2.88 -15.22 -25.74
N ASP A 107 -3.91 -15.84 -25.16
CA ASP A 107 -3.73 -17.08 -24.38
C ASP A 107 -3.48 -18.32 -25.25
N GLY A 108 -3.64 -18.19 -26.58
CA GLY A 108 -3.19 -19.18 -27.56
C GLY A 108 -1.70 -19.07 -27.91
N ASN A 109 -1.00 -18.04 -27.42
CA ASN A 109 0.42 -17.86 -27.69
C ASN A 109 1.28 -18.83 -26.84
N PRO A 110 2.55 -19.09 -27.25
CA PRO A 110 3.48 -19.93 -26.49
C PRO A 110 3.96 -19.29 -25.17
N GLY A 111 3.70 -17.99 -24.95
CA GLY A 111 4.15 -17.28 -23.75
C GLY A 111 5.60 -16.80 -23.82
N SER A 112 6.16 -16.65 -25.02
CA SER A 112 7.46 -16.00 -25.24
C SER A 112 7.33 -14.47 -25.10
N VAL A 113 8.46 -13.76 -25.03
CA VAL A 113 8.45 -12.28 -24.94
C VAL A 113 7.81 -11.62 -26.17
N THR A 114 7.97 -12.20 -27.36
CA THR A 114 7.40 -11.71 -28.63
C THR A 114 5.96 -12.19 -28.87
N ALA A 115 5.55 -13.29 -28.24
CA ALA A 115 4.19 -13.83 -28.26
C ALA A 115 3.76 -14.18 -26.82
N PRO A 116 3.45 -13.17 -25.99
CA PRO A 116 3.11 -13.37 -24.59
C PRO A 116 1.68 -13.90 -24.43
N TRP A 117 1.43 -14.58 -23.32
CA TRP A 117 0.08 -14.87 -22.83
C TRP A 117 -0.68 -13.59 -22.49
N ARG A 118 -2.00 -13.68 -22.31
CA ARG A 118 -2.84 -12.52 -22.03
C ARG A 118 -3.33 -12.45 -20.59
N THR A 119 -3.78 -13.56 -20.02
CA THR A 119 -4.62 -13.53 -18.80
C THR A 119 -4.00 -14.27 -17.62
N LEU A 120 -4.44 -13.90 -16.40
CA LEU A 120 -4.17 -14.68 -15.18
C LEU A 120 -4.78 -16.07 -15.24
N ALA A 121 -5.89 -16.26 -15.96
CA ALA A 121 -6.51 -17.56 -16.14
C ALA A 121 -5.58 -18.53 -16.87
N LYS A 122 -4.87 -18.08 -17.93
CA LYS A 122 -3.86 -18.89 -18.61
C LYS A 122 -2.68 -19.24 -17.71
N VAL A 123 -2.18 -18.27 -16.92
CA VAL A 123 -1.11 -18.51 -15.95
C VAL A 123 -1.51 -19.61 -14.96
N ARG A 124 -2.74 -19.56 -14.43
CA ARG A 124 -3.25 -20.59 -13.52
C ARG A 124 -3.43 -21.95 -14.18
N SER A 125 -3.91 -21.99 -15.42
CA SER A 125 -4.03 -23.24 -16.18
C SER A 125 -2.64 -23.87 -16.42
N ALA A 126 -1.63 -23.06 -16.73
CA ALA A 126 -0.25 -23.50 -16.88
C ALA A 126 0.32 -24.04 -15.55
N MET A 127 0.00 -23.39 -14.43
CA MET A 127 0.38 -23.88 -13.10
C MET A 127 -0.29 -25.22 -12.76
N ALA A 128 -1.59 -25.34 -13.00
CA ALA A 128 -2.37 -26.55 -12.69
C ALA A 128 -1.95 -27.76 -13.54
N SER A 129 -1.50 -27.53 -14.78
CA SER A 129 -1.01 -28.57 -15.68
C SER A 129 0.47 -28.92 -15.49
N GLY A 130 1.20 -28.17 -14.67
CA GLY A 130 2.65 -28.35 -14.46
C GLY A 130 3.53 -27.71 -15.52
N GLU A 131 2.96 -27.00 -16.50
CA GLU A 131 3.73 -26.16 -17.42
C GLU A 131 4.50 -25.09 -16.63
N LEU A 132 3.85 -24.44 -15.65
CA LEU A 132 4.54 -23.63 -14.65
C LEU A 132 4.69 -24.43 -13.36
N GLN A 133 5.94 -24.64 -12.95
CA GLN A 133 6.31 -25.46 -11.79
C GLN A 133 7.45 -24.80 -11.01
N ARG A 134 7.96 -25.45 -9.96
CA ARG A 134 9.15 -24.97 -9.25
C ARG A 134 10.32 -24.74 -10.23
N GLY A 135 11.00 -23.62 -10.06
CA GLY A 135 12.06 -23.15 -10.97
C GLY A 135 11.57 -22.42 -12.22
N SER A 136 10.26 -22.37 -12.49
CA SER A 136 9.70 -21.57 -13.59
C SER A 136 9.64 -20.09 -13.22
N THR A 137 9.51 -19.23 -14.23
CA THR A 137 9.33 -17.78 -14.06
C THR A 137 8.15 -17.31 -14.89
N VAL A 138 7.29 -16.47 -14.32
CA VAL A 138 6.22 -15.77 -15.05
C VAL A 138 6.34 -14.26 -14.84
N LEU A 139 6.40 -13.50 -15.93
CA LEU A 139 6.64 -12.06 -15.93
C LEU A 139 5.48 -11.31 -16.56
N PHE A 140 4.92 -10.35 -15.84
CA PHE A 140 3.84 -9.49 -16.29
C PHE A 140 4.37 -8.16 -16.84
N LYS A 141 3.83 -7.71 -17.97
CA LYS A 141 4.29 -6.49 -18.64
C LYS A 141 3.97 -5.25 -17.80
N ARG A 142 4.99 -4.45 -17.50
CA ARG A 142 4.81 -3.13 -16.88
C ARG A 142 3.87 -2.25 -17.69
N GLY A 143 3.10 -1.42 -16.99
CA GLY A 143 2.05 -0.57 -17.55
C GLY A 143 0.73 -1.28 -17.87
N HIS A 144 0.63 -2.61 -17.70
CA HIS A 144 -0.60 -3.36 -17.98
C HIS A 144 -1.36 -3.74 -16.70
N GLU A 145 -2.67 -3.88 -16.83
CA GLU A 145 -3.56 -4.40 -15.80
C GLU A 145 -4.02 -5.82 -16.12
N PHE A 146 -4.17 -6.64 -15.09
CA PHE A 146 -4.62 -8.01 -15.18
C PHE A 146 -5.65 -8.27 -14.07
N TYR A 147 -6.84 -8.70 -14.44
CA TYR A 147 -7.91 -8.95 -13.48
C TYR A 147 -8.00 -10.42 -13.09
N GLY A 148 -8.19 -10.68 -11.79
CA GLY A 148 -8.28 -12.03 -11.23
C GLY A 148 -7.38 -12.24 -10.02
N SER A 149 -7.09 -13.51 -9.74
CA SER A 149 -6.25 -13.95 -8.63
C SER A 149 -5.41 -15.16 -9.04
N ILE A 150 -4.34 -15.42 -8.30
CA ILE A 150 -3.54 -16.65 -8.39
C ILE A 150 -3.63 -17.35 -7.03
N HIS A 151 -4.41 -18.43 -6.98
CA HIS A 151 -4.54 -19.25 -5.77
C HIS A 151 -3.93 -20.62 -6.02
N MET A 152 -2.75 -20.85 -5.45
CA MET A 152 -1.97 -22.06 -5.66
C MET A 152 -1.33 -22.49 -4.34
N PRO A 153 -2.01 -23.34 -3.54
CA PRO A 153 -1.49 -23.76 -2.24
C PRO A 153 -0.34 -24.77 -2.34
N SER A 154 -0.13 -25.39 -3.51
CA SER A 154 0.94 -26.34 -3.78
C SER A 154 1.50 -26.13 -5.19
N LEU A 155 2.77 -26.50 -5.39
CA LEU A 155 3.48 -26.41 -6.66
C LEU A 155 3.98 -27.79 -7.08
N ILE A 156 3.93 -28.06 -8.39
CA ILE A 156 4.58 -29.22 -9.00
C ILE A 156 6.10 -28.99 -9.05
N GLY A 157 6.89 -30.07 -8.99
CA GLY A 157 8.36 -30.04 -9.10
C GLY A 157 9.08 -30.04 -7.74
N THR A 158 10.40 -30.25 -7.78
CA THR A 158 11.23 -30.46 -6.57
C THR A 158 12.45 -29.54 -6.47
N ALA A 159 12.77 -28.74 -7.49
CA ALA A 159 13.95 -27.88 -7.52
C ALA A 159 13.60 -26.42 -7.86
N GLY A 160 14.33 -25.48 -7.27
CA GLY A 160 14.13 -24.03 -7.50
C GLY A 160 12.88 -23.44 -6.82
N SER A 161 12.64 -22.16 -7.07
CA SER A 161 11.43 -21.44 -6.66
C SER A 161 10.68 -20.97 -7.90
N LEU A 162 9.35 -20.93 -7.85
CA LEU A 162 8.57 -20.23 -8.86
C LEU A 162 8.76 -18.72 -8.66
N THR A 163 9.08 -17.98 -9.70
CA THR A 163 9.12 -16.51 -9.66
C THR A 163 7.93 -15.91 -10.39
N ILE A 164 7.18 -15.05 -9.72
CA ILE A 164 6.12 -14.21 -10.29
C ILE A 164 6.62 -12.76 -10.23
N GLY A 165 6.86 -12.16 -11.40
CA GLY A 165 7.55 -10.88 -11.51
C GLY A 165 7.02 -9.97 -12.60
N ALA A 166 7.79 -8.93 -12.92
CA ALA A 166 7.48 -7.96 -13.96
C ALA A 166 8.57 -7.91 -15.04
N TYR A 167 8.22 -7.47 -16.25
CA TYR A 167 9.17 -7.14 -17.33
C TYR A 167 8.76 -5.88 -18.09
N GLY A 168 9.69 -5.35 -18.89
CA GLY A 168 9.50 -4.10 -19.64
C GLY A 168 9.74 -2.87 -18.77
N GLU A 169 9.18 -1.73 -19.20
CA GLU A 169 9.40 -0.41 -18.59
C GLU A 169 8.09 0.22 -18.09
N GLY A 170 8.19 1.18 -17.16
CA GLY A 170 7.06 1.95 -16.64
C GLY A 170 6.48 1.44 -15.32
N ALA A 171 5.21 1.75 -15.07
CA ALA A 171 4.53 1.39 -13.82
C ALA A 171 4.50 -0.14 -13.60
N ARG A 172 4.51 -0.59 -12.34
CA ARG A 172 4.36 -2.01 -12.01
C ARG A 172 3.10 -2.59 -12.66
N PRO A 173 3.13 -3.83 -13.19
CA PRO A 173 1.90 -4.50 -13.63
C PRO A 173 0.92 -4.61 -12.46
N ARG A 174 -0.36 -4.33 -12.72
CA ARG A 174 -1.40 -4.28 -11.71
C ARG A 174 -2.23 -5.56 -11.76
N LEU A 175 -2.15 -6.39 -10.72
CA LEU A 175 -3.05 -7.53 -10.52
C LEU A 175 -4.21 -7.09 -9.64
N LEU A 176 -5.41 -7.08 -10.21
CA LEU A 176 -6.59 -6.46 -9.63
C LEU A 176 -7.72 -7.46 -9.37
N GLY A 177 -8.26 -7.46 -8.15
CA GLY A 177 -9.34 -8.37 -7.75
C GLY A 177 -10.76 -7.94 -8.17
N TYR A 178 -10.92 -6.76 -8.76
CA TYR A 178 -12.21 -6.13 -9.01
C TYR A 178 -13.06 -6.83 -10.07
N LYS A 179 -14.35 -7.01 -9.78
CA LYS A 179 -15.40 -7.01 -10.80
C LYS A 179 -15.69 -5.57 -11.19
N VAL A 180 -15.79 -5.24 -12.47
CA VAL A 180 -16.00 -3.85 -12.93
C VAL A 180 -17.36 -3.75 -13.61
N SER A 181 -18.27 -2.94 -13.09
CA SER A 181 -19.64 -2.88 -13.62
C SER A 181 -19.67 -2.44 -15.08
N ASN A 182 -20.49 -3.13 -15.89
CA ASN A 182 -20.96 -2.58 -17.15
C ASN A 182 -22.10 -1.57 -16.86
N ALA A 183 -22.62 -0.90 -17.88
CA ALA A 183 -23.81 -0.05 -17.76
C ALA A 183 -25.09 -0.91 -17.60
N ALA A 184 -25.14 -1.72 -16.54
CA ALA A 184 -26.12 -2.78 -16.33
C ALA A 184 -26.82 -2.72 -14.95
N TRP A 185 -26.59 -1.65 -14.18
CA TRP A 185 -27.32 -1.43 -12.94
C TRP A 185 -28.81 -1.20 -13.24
N THR A 186 -29.66 -1.95 -12.54
CA THR A 186 -31.13 -1.87 -12.68
C THR A 186 -31.76 -1.35 -11.40
N PRO A 187 -32.87 -0.61 -11.48
CA PRO A 187 -33.58 -0.17 -10.29
C PRO A 187 -34.09 -1.38 -9.50
N TYR A 188 -33.98 -1.34 -8.16
CA TYR A 188 -34.59 -2.30 -7.25
C TYR A 188 -35.84 -1.70 -6.60
N SER A 189 -35.67 -0.61 -5.83
CA SER A 189 -36.76 0.14 -5.20
C SER A 189 -36.23 1.48 -4.68
N GLY A 190 -36.98 2.57 -4.87
CA GLY A 190 -36.55 3.92 -4.50
C GLY A 190 -35.16 4.25 -5.03
N ASN A 191 -34.27 4.71 -4.15
CA ASN A 191 -32.88 5.03 -4.48
C ASN A 191 -31.93 3.82 -4.38
N ILE A 192 -32.44 2.58 -4.51
CA ILE A 192 -31.61 1.37 -4.46
C ILE A 192 -31.49 0.77 -5.86
N TRP A 193 -30.24 0.57 -6.27
CA TRP A 193 -29.85 -0.05 -7.53
C TRP A 193 -29.23 -1.41 -7.27
N LYS A 194 -29.40 -2.36 -8.20
CA LYS A 194 -28.77 -3.68 -8.14
C LYS A 194 -28.00 -4.02 -9.40
N LEU A 195 -26.93 -4.81 -9.22
CA LEU A 195 -26.12 -5.38 -10.29
C LEU A 195 -25.89 -6.87 -10.00
N ASN A 196 -26.17 -7.74 -10.96
CA ASN A 196 -25.88 -9.17 -10.86
C ASN A 196 -24.38 -9.42 -11.04
N ILE A 197 -23.73 -9.80 -9.95
CA ILE A 197 -22.29 -10.07 -9.89
C ILE A 197 -21.97 -11.57 -9.78
N ALA A 198 -22.96 -12.45 -9.95
CA ALA A 198 -22.73 -13.89 -10.04
C ALA A 198 -21.88 -14.24 -11.28
N ALA A 199 -21.26 -15.43 -11.27
CA ALA A 199 -20.49 -15.90 -12.42
C ALA A 199 -21.36 -15.91 -13.69
N ASN A 200 -20.76 -15.55 -14.83
CA ASN A 200 -21.41 -15.55 -16.16
C ASN A 200 -22.64 -14.64 -16.32
N SER A 201 -22.86 -13.66 -15.45
CA SER A 201 -24.01 -12.75 -15.56
C SER A 201 -23.97 -11.81 -16.77
N GLY A 202 -22.77 -11.57 -17.34
CA GLY A 202 -22.55 -10.60 -18.41
C GLY A 202 -22.65 -9.13 -17.99
N GLN A 203 -22.93 -8.84 -16.71
CA GLN A 203 -23.15 -7.47 -16.23
C GLN A 203 -21.88 -6.77 -15.71
N TYR A 204 -20.75 -7.46 -15.74
CA TYR A 204 -19.46 -6.90 -15.34
C TYR A 204 -18.33 -7.45 -16.22
N SER A 205 -17.23 -6.71 -16.23
CA SER A 205 -15.92 -7.07 -16.78
C SER A 205 -14.90 -7.16 -15.64
N GLY A 206 -13.60 -7.16 -15.97
CA GLY A 206 -12.54 -7.32 -14.98
C GLY A 206 -12.44 -8.77 -14.50
N ASN A 207 -12.58 -9.02 -13.20
CA ASN A 207 -12.44 -10.34 -12.60
C ASN A 207 -13.68 -11.21 -12.82
N THR A 208 -13.77 -11.80 -14.01
CA THR A 208 -14.84 -12.73 -14.41
C THR A 208 -14.62 -14.17 -13.95
N PHE A 209 -13.44 -14.46 -13.39
CA PHE A 209 -13.11 -15.80 -12.94
C PHE A 209 -13.64 -16.09 -11.53
N GLU A 210 -13.63 -15.09 -10.64
CA GLU A 210 -14.00 -15.31 -9.24
C GLU A 210 -15.53 -15.41 -9.04
N PRO A 211 -16.07 -16.57 -8.61
CA PRO A 211 -17.51 -16.72 -8.41
C PRO A 211 -18.05 -15.93 -7.22
N SER A 212 -17.21 -15.57 -6.23
CA SER A 212 -17.65 -14.89 -5.02
C SER A 212 -18.46 -13.61 -5.29
N THR A 213 -19.58 -13.46 -4.59
CA THR A 213 -20.41 -12.25 -4.54
C THR A 213 -20.29 -11.53 -3.20
N ASN A 214 -19.45 -12.00 -2.28
CA ASN A 214 -19.23 -11.40 -0.97
C ASN A 214 -18.40 -10.12 -1.12
N VAL A 215 -19.08 -8.99 -1.27
CA VAL A 215 -18.43 -7.70 -1.59
C VAL A 215 -17.72 -7.12 -0.38
N GLY A 216 -16.48 -6.66 -0.58
CA GLY A 216 -15.67 -6.00 0.44
C GLY A 216 -15.88 -4.50 0.48
N PHE A 217 -15.78 -3.82 -0.65
CA PHE A 217 -16.05 -2.40 -0.84
C PHE A 217 -16.37 -2.12 -2.30
N LEU A 218 -16.97 -0.95 -2.55
CA LEU A 218 -17.13 -0.38 -3.88
C LEU A 218 -16.10 0.72 -4.09
N LYS A 219 -15.60 0.88 -5.31
CA LYS A 219 -14.74 1.98 -5.72
C LYS A 219 -15.35 2.66 -6.93
N ALA A 220 -15.68 3.94 -6.81
CA ALA A 220 -16.26 4.74 -7.87
C ALA A 220 -15.54 6.09 -7.95
N ALA A 221 -15.18 6.52 -9.17
CA ALA A 221 -14.45 7.77 -9.40
C ALA A 221 -13.20 7.94 -8.50
N GLY A 222 -12.49 6.84 -8.23
CA GLY A 222 -11.30 6.84 -7.36
C GLY A 222 -11.57 6.75 -5.86
N ILE A 223 -12.82 6.90 -5.41
CA ILE A 223 -13.22 6.93 -3.99
C ILE A 223 -13.68 5.54 -3.53
N ILE A 224 -13.27 5.14 -2.32
CA ILE A 224 -13.73 3.91 -1.67
C ILE A 224 -15.01 4.15 -0.89
N HIS A 225 -15.99 3.27 -1.11
CA HIS A 225 -17.22 3.18 -0.37
C HIS A 225 -17.29 1.82 0.33
N GLY A 226 -16.97 1.82 1.63
CA GLY A 226 -16.82 0.60 2.42
C GLY A 226 -17.97 0.31 3.40
N ARG A 227 -19.01 1.16 3.45
CA ARG A 227 -20.16 1.03 4.36
C ARG A 227 -21.09 -0.11 3.92
N LYS A 228 -20.66 -1.33 4.20
CA LYS A 228 -21.44 -2.55 4.01
C LYS A 228 -22.56 -2.62 5.05
N ARG A 229 -23.78 -2.91 4.60
CA ARG A 229 -24.95 -3.29 5.41
C ARG A 229 -25.23 -4.78 5.26
N TRP A 230 -26.02 -5.33 6.18
CA TRP A 230 -26.29 -6.77 6.28
C TRP A 230 -27.68 -7.15 5.78
N SER A 231 -28.49 -6.17 5.45
CA SER A 231 -29.77 -6.33 4.75
C SER A 231 -30.03 -5.13 3.83
N ILE A 232 -30.92 -5.31 2.84
CA ILE A 232 -31.33 -4.21 1.94
C ILE A 232 -32.05 -3.10 2.72
N SER A 233 -32.84 -3.45 3.74
CA SER A 233 -33.59 -2.51 4.57
C SER A 233 -32.72 -1.57 5.40
N GLU A 234 -31.45 -1.91 5.63
CA GLU A 234 -30.49 -1.06 6.35
C GLU A 234 -29.85 0.03 5.49
N LEU A 235 -30.06 0.01 4.16
CA LEU A 235 -29.46 0.98 3.24
C LEU A 235 -30.12 2.35 3.41
N ALA A 236 -29.47 3.27 4.12
CA ALA A 236 -30.02 4.56 4.51
C ALA A 236 -29.29 5.76 3.89
N ALA A 237 -27.98 5.64 3.67
CA ALA A 237 -27.16 6.70 3.07
C ALA A 237 -26.61 6.32 1.70
N ASP A 238 -26.26 7.33 0.90
CA ASP A 238 -25.60 7.13 -0.39
C ASP A 238 -24.32 6.31 -0.24
N TRP A 239 -24.11 5.40 -1.20
CA TRP A 239 -23.02 4.45 -1.27
C TRP A 239 -22.94 3.41 -0.15
N GLU A 240 -23.95 3.32 0.69
CA GLU A 240 -24.16 2.10 1.48
C GLU A 240 -24.56 0.97 0.55
N PHE A 241 -24.02 -0.22 0.81
CA PHE A 241 -24.26 -1.37 -0.05
C PHE A 241 -24.49 -2.65 0.74
N PHE A 242 -25.22 -3.57 0.13
CA PHE A 242 -25.43 -4.94 0.62
C PHE A 242 -25.14 -5.90 -0.55
N SER A 243 -24.74 -7.14 -0.27
CA SER A 243 -24.54 -8.15 -1.30
C SER A 243 -25.12 -9.49 -0.87
N ASP A 244 -25.93 -10.10 -1.73
CA ASP A 244 -26.43 -11.46 -1.56
C ASP A 244 -25.64 -12.46 -2.45
N SER A 245 -26.17 -13.66 -2.66
CA SER A 245 -25.55 -14.70 -3.49
C SER A 245 -25.53 -14.38 -4.99
N THR A 246 -26.22 -13.31 -5.43
CA THR A 246 -26.42 -12.96 -6.83
C THR A 246 -26.02 -11.51 -7.11
N ASN A 247 -26.49 -10.56 -6.31
CA ASN A 247 -26.43 -9.14 -6.58
C ASN A 247 -25.63 -8.39 -5.52
N VAL A 248 -25.05 -7.27 -5.95
CA VAL A 248 -24.77 -6.14 -5.06
C VAL A 248 -25.86 -5.11 -5.21
N TYR A 249 -26.34 -4.59 -4.09
CA TYR A 249 -27.30 -3.50 -3.99
C TYR A 249 -26.60 -2.28 -3.44
N VAL A 250 -26.83 -1.11 -4.02
CA VAL A 250 -26.26 0.15 -3.55
C VAL A 250 -27.36 1.19 -3.48
N ARG A 251 -27.38 1.96 -2.38
CA ARG A 251 -28.23 3.15 -2.31
C ARG A 251 -27.52 4.32 -2.95
N LEU A 252 -28.15 4.94 -3.95
CA LEU A 252 -27.68 6.14 -4.61
C LEU A 252 -28.85 6.83 -5.31
N GLY A 253 -28.95 8.16 -5.18
CA GLY A 253 -30.02 8.94 -5.83
C GLY A 253 -30.01 8.89 -7.37
N VAL A 254 -28.93 8.39 -7.97
CA VAL A 254 -28.76 8.22 -9.42
C VAL A 254 -28.21 6.83 -9.74
N ASN A 255 -28.39 6.40 -10.98
CA ASN A 255 -27.81 5.14 -11.46
C ASN A 255 -26.27 5.19 -11.33
N PRO A 256 -25.63 4.21 -10.68
CA PRO A 256 -24.17 4.18 -10.52
C PRO A 256 -23.38 4.11 -11.84
N GLY A 257 -23.98 3.60 -12.91
CA GLY A 257 -23.36 3.50 -14.23
C GLY A 257 -22.26 2.44 -14.36
N ALA A 258 -21.54 2.49 -15.47
CA ALA A 258 -20.39 1.62 -15.71
C ALA A 258 -19.15 2.06 -14.92
N GLY A 259 -18.20 1.16 -14.71
CA GLY A 259 -16.89 1.47 -14.14
C GLY A 259 -16.82 1.45 -12.61
N VAL A 260 -17.88 1.05 -11.91
CA VAL A 260 -17.81 0.79 -10.46
C VAL A 260 -16.96 -0.46 -10.25
N ALA A 261 -15.84 -0.32 -9.56
CA ALA A 261 -14.98 -1.43 -9.15
C ALA A 261 -15.52 -2.06 -7.87
N ILE A 262 -15.80 -3.36 -7.91
CA ILE A 262 -16.47 -4.13 -6.86
C ILE A 262 -15.47 -5.16 -6.37
N SER A 263 -14.96 -4.99 -5.14
CA SER A 263 -14.04 -5.97 -4.56
C SER A 263 -14.82 -7.14 -3.98
N VAL A 264 -14.33 -8.37 -4.19
CA VAL A 264 -15.00 -9.60 -3.72
C VAL A 264 -14.04 -10.46 -2.90
N GLN A 265 -14.60 -11.39 -2.12
CA GLN A 265 -13.85 -12.24 -1.19
C GLN A 265 -12.95 -13.24 -1.93
N ARG A 266 -11.73 -12.81 -2.27
CA ARG A 266 -10.68 -13.69 -2.81
C ARG A 266 -9.29 -13.06 -2.68
N ASP A 267 -8.33 -13.76 -2.10
CA ASP A 267 -6.94 -13.27 -2.03
C ASP A 267 -6.40 -12.96 -3.42
N ILE A 268 -5.63 -11.87 -3.62
CA ILE A 268 -5.02 -11.62 -4.94
C ILE A 268 -4.03 -12.74 -5.25
N LEU A 269 -3.13 -13.02 -4.29
CA LEU A 269 -2.19 -14.13 -4.38
C LEU A 269 -2.29 -15.04 -3.15
N ARG A 270 -2.48 -16.33 -3.36
CA ARG A 270 -2.31 -17.36 -2.32
C ARG A 270 -1.19 -18.30 -2.71
N LEU A 271 -0.05 -18.15 -2.04
CA LEU A 271 1.25 -18.69 -2.47
C LEU A 271 1.53 -20.08 -1.88
N ALA A 272 2.11 -20.94 -2.70
CA ALA A 272 2.72 -22.20 -2.28
C ALA A 272 4.11 -21.96 -1.69
N SER A 273 4.63 -22.98 -1.00
CA SER A 273 6.05 -23.05 -0.67
C SER A 273 6.95 -22.89 -1.91
N HIS A 274 8.15 -22.33 -1.75
CA HIS A 274 9.12 -22.08 -2.82
C HIS A 274 8.60 -21.12 -3.89
N THR A 275 8.05 -19.98 -3.46
CA THR A 275 7.54 -18.93 -4.35
C THR A 275 8.20 -17.60 -4.06
N THR A 276 8.59 -16.88 -5.12
CA THR A 276 9.04 -15.48 -5.06
C THR A 276 8.04 -14.62 -5.81
N VAL A 277 7.56 -13.55 -5.17
CA VAL A 277 6.69 -12.54 -5.79
C VAL A 277 7.39 -11.19 -5.71
N GLN A 278 7.55 -10.54 -6.86
CA GLN A 278 8.26 -9.27 -6.90
C GLN A 278 7.80 -8.28 -7.95
N ASP A 279 8.01 -6.99 -7.64
CA ASP A 279 7.86 -5.89 -8.60
C ASP A 279 6.42 -5.72 -9.16
N LEU A 280 5.41 -6.16 -8.41
CA LEU A 280 3.98 -6.09 -8.79
C LEU A 280 3.22 -5.02 -8.00
N TYR A 281 2.13 -4.52 -8.57
CA TYR A 281 1.05 -3.89 -7.81
C TYR A 281 -0.07 -4.92 -7.59
N LEU A 282 -0.51 -5.11 -6.36
CA LEU A 282 -1.53 -6.06 -5.95
C LEU A 282 -2.65 -5.32 -5.21
N GLY A 283 -3.89 -5.39 -5.69
CA GLY A 283 -4.96 -4.66 -5.00
C GLY A 283 -6.37 -4.93 -5.45
N GLY A 284 -7.31 -4.29 -4.75
CA GLY A 284 -8.72 -4.33 -5.15
C GLY A 284 -9.44 -5.63 -4.82
N THR A 285 -9.12 -6.21 -3.66
CA THR A 285 -9.74 -7.45 -3.18
C THR A 285 -10.54 -7.20 -1.91
N GLY A 286 -11.58 -8.00 -1.69
CA GLY A 286 -12.31 -8.07 -0.42
C GLY A 286 -11.67 -8.98 0.65
N ALA A 287 -10.61 -9.71 0.31
CA ALA A 287 -9.87 -10.61 1.22
C ALA A 287 -8.42 -10.12 1.44
N HIS A 288 -7.41 -11.01 1.47
CA HIS A 288 -6.01 -10.63 1.67
C HIS A 288 -5.32 -10.20 0.38
N GLY A 289 -4.34 -9.30 0.46
CA GLY A 289 -3.48 -9.00 -0.69
C GLY A 289 -2.66 -10.21 -1.09
N VAL A 290 -1.89 -10.73 -0.13
CA VAL A 290 -1.13 -11.98 -0.26
C VAL A 290 -1.42 -12.87 0.95
N ALA A 291 -1.60 -14.17 0.74
CA ALA A 291 -1.73 -15.13 1.84
C ALA A 291 -0.85 -16.37 1.60
N THR A 292 -0.24 -16.91 2.66
CA THR A 292 0.48 -18.19 2.58
C THR A 292 0.66 -18.83 3.96
N GLY A 293 0.59 -20.16 4.02
CA GLY A 293 1.15 -20.97 5.12
C GLY A 293 2.38 -21.77 4.66
N GLY A 294 2.95 -21.39 3.51
CA GLY A 294 4.02 -22.09 2.83
C GLY A 294 5.40 -21.78 3.41
N LYS A 295 6.39 -22.51 2.90
CA LYS A 295 7.79 -22.41 3.33
C LYS A 295 8.67 -21.89 2.20
N ASN A 296 9.75 -21.17 2.51
CA ASN A 296 10.66 -20.60 1.48
C ASN A 296 9.95 -19.64 0.55
N VAL A 297 9.33 -18.61 1.12
CA VAL A 297 8.59 -17.61 0.36
C VAL A 297 9.31 -16.26 0.46
N LEU A 298 9.45 -15.57 -0.68
CA LEU A 298 9.99 -14.22 -0.75
C LEU A 298 8.95 -13.30 -1.38
N ILE A 299 8.54 -12.27 -0.66
CA ILE A 299 7.61 -11.22 -1.14
C ILE A 299 8.38 -9.91 -1.09
N GLN A 300 8.75 -9.36 -2.26
CA GLN A 300 9.62 -8.18 -2.29
C GLN A 300 9.28 -7.11 -3.33
N ARG A 301 9.52 -5.84 -3.01
CA ARG A 301 9.36 -4.71 -3.94
C ARG A 301 7.97 -4.59 -4.59
N ASN A 302 6.95 -5.12 -3.93
CA ASN A 302 5.56 -5.01 -4.38
C ASN A 302 4.90 -3.77 -3.77
N GLU A 303 3.81 -3.33 -4.40
CA GLU A 303 2.86 -2.38 -3.83
C GLU A 303 1.55 -3.11 -3.57
N ILE A 304 1.06 -3.10 -2.33
CA ILE A 304 -0.14 -3.83 -1.90
C ILE A 304 -1.14 -2.82 -1.33
N GLU A 305 -2.29 -2.64 -1.99
CA GLU A 305 -3.21 -1.54 -1.67
C GLU A 305 -4.68 -1.89 -1.93
N TRP A 306 -5.60 -1.26 -1.16
CA TRP A 306 -7.05 -1.42 -1.26
C TRP A 306 -7.49 -2.85 -0.99
N ILE A 307 -7.31 -3.27 0.26
CA ILE A 307 -7.43 -4.66 0.69
C ILE A 307 -8.55 -4.81 1.70
N GLY A 308 -9.40 -5.82 1.51
CA GLY A 308 -10.26 -6.37 2.54
C GLY A 308 -11.70 -5.87 2.55
N GLY A 309 -12.38 -6.19 3.64
CA GLY A 309 -13.74 -5.78 3.95
C GLY A 309 -14.81 -6.77 3.53
N SER A 310 -14.51 -7.93 2.96
CA SER A 310 -15.52 -8.98 2.80
C SER A 310 -15.89 -9.57 4.16
N ALA A 311 -17.06 -10.19 4.26
CA ALA A 311 -17.46 -10.89 5.47
C ALA A 311 -16.60 -12.14 5.66
N LEU A 312 -16.02 -12.33 6.85
CA LEU A 312 -15.31 -13.53 7.27
C LEU A 312 -16.30 -14.55 7.86
N SER A 313 -17.11 -14.10 8.83
CA SER A 313 -18.13 -14.90 9.52
C SER A 313 -19.14 -13.97 10.18
N GLY A 314 -20.44 -14.21 9.98
CA GLY A 314 -21.50 -13.30 10.43
C GLY A 314 -21.24 -11.88 9.92
N THR A 315 -21.15 -10.92 10.85
CA THR A 315 -20.86 -9.51 10.56
C THR A 315 -19.36 -9.16 10.68
N THR A 316 -18.52 -10.10 11.10
CA THR A 316 -17.07 -9.92 11.15
C THR A 316 -16.52 -9.85 9.74
N ARG A 317 -15.64 -8.88 9.50
CA ARG A 317 -14.98 -8.64 8.21
C ARG A 317 -13.47 -8.70 8.39
N TYR A 318 -12.73 -8.93 7.31
CA TYR A 318 -11.29 -9.18 7.36
C TYR A 318 -10.57 -8.63 6.12
N GLY A 319 -9.24 -8.64 6.14
CA GLY A 319 -8.43 -8.42 4.96
C GLY A 319 -7.10 -7.78 5.29
N ASN A 320 -6.06 -8.60 5.21
CA ASN A 320 -4.69 -8.23 5.56
C ASN A 320 -3.88 -7.96 4.31
N GLY A 321 -2.93 -7.03 4.36
CA GLY A 321 -2.00 -6.81 3.24
C GLY A 321 -1.26 -8.10 2.90
N VAL A 322 -0.59 -8.69 3.89
CA VAL A 322 0.00 -10.04 3.83
C VAL A 322 -0.41 -10.85 5.06
N GLU A 323 -1.02 -12.01 4.84
CA GLU A 323 -1.29 -13.02 5.87
C GLU A 323 -0.25 -14.15 5.79
N LEU A 324 0.41 -14.43 6.91
CA LEU A 324 1.14 -15.67 7.13
C LEU A 324 0.33 -16.60 8.05
N TYR A 325 -0.40 -17.54 7.45
CA TYR A 325 -1.17 -18.51 8.22
C TYR A 325 -0.23 -19.50 8.93
N VAL A 326 -0.70 -20.09 10.03
CA VAL A 326 0.07 -21.06 10.84
C VAL A 326 0.74 -22.14 9.97
N GLY A 327 2.01 -22.43 10.24
CA GLY A 327 2.85 -23.37 9.47
C GLY A 327 3.88 -22.71 8.52
N ALA A 328 3.80 -21.38 8.34
CA ALA A 328 4.76 -20.64 7.53
C ALA A 328 6.19 -20.74 8.10
N ALA A 329 7.19 -20.94 7.23
CA ALA A 329 8.59 -20.98 7.66
C ALA A 329 9.57 -20.49 6.59
N ARG A 330 10.65 -19.80 6.99
CA ARG A 330 11.64 -19.21 6.08
C ARG A 330 10.94 -18.28 5.08
N VAL A 331 10.26 -17.27 5.62
CA VAL A 331 9.52 -16.28 4.83
C VAL A 331 10.16 -14.92 5.01
N MET A 332 10.52 -14.29 3.88
CA MET A 332 11.06 -12.93 3.84
C MET A 332 10.06 -12.01 3.14
N ILE A 333 9.65 -10.95 3.83
CA ILE A 333 8.80 -9.90 3.29
C ILE A 333 9.61 -8.60 3.36
N ARG A 334 10.12 -8.12 2.22
CA ARG A 334 11.05 -6.99 2.20
C ARG A 334 10.76 -5.92 1.16
N GLU A 335 11.06 -4.67 1.46
CA GLU A 335 11.00 -3.56 0.50
C GLU A 335 9.62 -3.37 -0.17
N ASN A 336 8.55 -3.86 0.47
CA ASN A 336 7.19 -3.66 -0.05
C ASN A 336 6.62 -2.34 0.44
N VAL A 337 5.70 -1.79 -0.34
CA VAL A 337 4.81 -0.70 0.07
C VAL A 337 3.44 -1.30 0.35
N ILE A 338 2.91 -1.16 1.57
CA ILE A 338 1.61 -1.73 1.95
C ILE A 338 0.74 -0.63 2.52
N ARG A 339 -0.46 -0.46 1.95
CA ARG A 339 -1.36 0.64 2.34
C ARG A 339 -2.82 0.23 2.33
N GLN A 340 -3.65 1.02 3.01
CA GLN A 340 -5.10 1.02 2.80
C GLN A 340 -5.72 -0.38 2.99
N THR A 341 -5.38 -1.03 4.09
CA THR A 341 -5.94 -2.34 4.47
C THR A 341 -7.15 -2.19 5.38
N TYR A 342 -8.11 -3.11 5.24
CA TYR A 342 -9.26 -3.20 6.12
C TYR A 342 -8.82 -3.53 7.55
N ASP A 343 -7.88 -4.48 7.69
CA ASP A 343 -7.46 -5.04 8.97
C ASP A 343 -6.02 -4.66 9.32
N VAL A 344 -5.05 -5.45 8.88
CA VAL A 344 -3.64 -5.29 9.28
C VAL A 344 -2.76 -5.32 8.03
N ALA A 345 -1.65 -4.58 8.01
CA ALA A 345 -0.71 -4.63 6.89
C ALA A 345 -0.03 -6.01 6.79
N LEU A 346 0.48 -6.52 7.91
CA LEU A 346 1.23 -7.77 7.99
C LEU A 346 0.76 -8.60 9.18
N SER A 347 0.38 -9.86 8.97
CA SER A 347 0.06 -10.76 10.07
C SER A 347 0.83 -12.07 10.02
N ALA A 348 1.10 -12.62 11.20
CA ALA A 348 1.40 -14.04 11.40
C ALA A 348 0.35 -14.60 12.36
N GLN A 349 -0.57 -15.40 11.81
CA GLN A 349 -1.83 -15.68 12.49
C GLN A 349 -2.41 -17.08 12.26
N GLY A 350 -3.09 -17.62 13.27
CA GLY A 350 -3.91 -18.81 13.10
C GLY A 350 -4.08 -19.66 14.36
N THR A 351 -4.79 -20.78 14.18
CA THR A 351 -4.99 -21.80 15.21
C THR A 351 -4.36 -23.11 14.75
N GLY A 352 -3.52 -23.74 15.57
CA GLY A 352 -2.89 -25.02 15.21
C GLY A 352 -1.76 -25.45 16.15
N THR A 353 -1.01 -26.47 15.74
CA THR A 353 0.19 -26.99 16.45
C THR A 353 1.51 -26.68 15.75
N ALA A 354 1.46 -26.29 14.47
CA ALA A 354 2.61 -25.76 13.77
C ALA A 354 2.87 -24.31 14.21
N GLY A 355 4.08 -23.81 13.94
CA GLY A 355 4.46 -22.45 14.29
C GLY A 355 4.78 -21.56 13.10
N TRP A 356 5.44 -20.45 13.40
CA TRP A 356 6.07 -19.52 12.47
C TRP A 356 7.57 -19.53 12.76
N THR A 357 8.37 -19.95 11.79
CA THR A 357 9.82 -20.14 12.01
C THR A 357 10.64 -19.40 10.97
N ASP A 358 11.63 -18.62 11.39
CA ASP A 358 12.49 -17.85 10.49
C ASP A 358 11.67 -16.91 9.59
N ILE A 359 10.82 -16.10 10.20
CA ILE A 359 10.03 -15.08 9.51
C ILE A 359 10.73 -13.74 9.64
N THR A 360 10.90 -13.01 8.55
CA THR A 360 11.50 -11.67 8.58
C THR A 360 10.68 -10.70 7.76
N TRP A 361 10.25 -9.61 8.39
CA TRP A 361 9.69 -8.42 7.76
C TRP A 361 10.75 -7.31 7.82
N ASP A 362 11.37 -6.99 6.69
CA ASP A 362 12.52 -6.07 6.63
C ASP A 362 12.30 -4.91 5.66
N SER A 363 12.52 -3.68 6.11
CA SER A 363 12.60 -2.52 5.21
C SER A 363 11.32 -2.28 4.38
N ASN A 364 10.15 -2.64 4.91
CA ASN A 364 8.88 -2.33 4.27
C ASN A 364 8.41 -0.92 4.64
N ARG A 365 7.67 -0.28 3.75
CA ARG A 365 6.95 0.97 3.99
C ARG A 365 5.47 0.66 4.15
N ILE A 366 4.92 0.90 5.33
CA ILE A 366 3.53 0.60 5.68
C ILE A 366 2.83 1.92 5.98
N GLU A 367 1.75 2.26 5.27
CA GLU A 367 1.14 3.58 5.40
C GLU A 367 -0.39 3.50 5.40
N ASN A 368 -1.04 4.20 6.32
CA ASN A 368 -2.50 4.31 6.33
C ASN A 368 -3.19 2.92 6.29
N CYS A 369 -2.62 1.96 7.01
CA CYS A 369 -3.27 0.68 7.30
C CYS A 369 -4.04 0.82 8.61
N ASN A 370 -5.11 0.04 8.82
CA ASN A 370 -5.83 0.12 10.09
C ASN A 370 -4.91 -0.33 11.23
N MET A 371 -4.13 -1.40 11.02
CA MET A 371 -3.06 -1.86 11.92
C MET A 371 -1.77 -2.17 11.15
N THR A 372 -0.60 -2.07 11.78
CA THR A 372 0.70 -2.35 11.12
C THR A 372 1.06 -3.83 11.15
N LEU A 373 1.30 -4.38 12.34
CA LEU A 373 1.70 -5.78 12.54
C LEU A 373 0.73 -6.44 13.52
N GLU A 374 0.23 -7.62 13.15
CA GLU A 374 -0.54 -8.49 14.04
C GLU A 374 0.16 -9.83 14.25
N LEU A 375 0.25 -10.24 15.51
CA LEU A 375 0.66 -11.60 15.89
C LEU A 375 -0.49 -12.25 16.66
N TRP A 376 -0.94 -13.41 16.16
CA TRP A 376 -2.03 -14.17 16.77
C TRP A 376 -1.78 -15.69 16.68
N GLY A 377 -1.43 -16.31 17.81
CA GLY A 377 -1.08 -17.74 17.85
C GLY A 377 -1.90 -18.51 18.87
N LYS A 378 -3.00 -19.13 18.43
CA LYS A 378 -3.89 -19.93 19.27
C LYS A 378 -3.59 -21.43 19.17
N GLY A 379 -3.71 -22.16 20.27
CA GLY A 379 -3.48 -23.61 20.32
C GLY A 379 -2.23 -23.98 21.11
N GLY A 380 -1.45 -24.94 20.61
CA GLY A 380 -0.21 -25.40 21.24
C GLY A 380 0.93 -25.49 20.23
N GLY A 381 2.10 -26.00 20.62
CA GLY A 381 3.18 -26.31 19.67
C GLY A 381 4.30 -25.27 19.60
N THR A 382 5.00 -25.19 18.46
CA THR A 382 6.31 -24.51 18.36
C THR A 382 6.23 -22.98 18.43
N GLY A 383 5.05 -22.40 18.20
CA GLY A 383 4.82 -20.95 18.29
C GLY A 383 5.67 -20.14 17.32
N PHE A 384 6.05 -18.93 17.73
CA PHE A 384 6.92 -18.04 16.96
C PHE A 384 8.38 -18.33 17.33
N LEU A 385 9.22 -18.63 16.35
CA LEU A 385 10.63 -18.96 16.52
C LEU A 385 11.50 -18.18 15.55
N ARG A 386 12.42 -17.36 16.07
CA ARG A 386 13.33 -16.51 15.28
C ARG A 386 12.59 -15.63 14.28
N CYS A 387 11.54 -14.97 14.74
CA CYS A 387 10.76 -14.03 13.95
C CYS A 387 11.30 -12.60 14.15
N ARG A 388 11.37 -11.79 13.08
CA ARG A 388 11.99 -10.46 13.11
C ARG A 388 11.15 -9.44 12.35
N PHE A 389 10.78 -8.34 12.98
CA PHE A 389 10.19 -7.16 12.35
C PHE A 389 11.19 -6.00 12.46
N ILE A 390 11.90 -5.73 11.36
CA ILE A 390 13.09 -4.87 11.39
C ILE A 390 13.11 -3.79 10.30
N ASN A 391 13.64 -2.62 10.64
CA ASN A 391 13.90 -1.52 9.70
C ASN A 391 12.68 -1.04 8.90
N ASN A 392 11.46 -1.34 9.36
CA ASN A 392 10.24 -0.94 8.66
C ASN A 392 9.90 0.52 8.97
N THR A 393 9.37 1.22 7.98
CA THR A 393 8.77 2.55 8.16
C THR A 393 7.26 2.41 8.18
N CYS A 394 6.65 2.66 9.33
CA CYS A 394 5.23 2.47 9.60
C CYS A 394 4.60 3.83 9.88
N ILE A 395 3.65 4.26 9.06
CA ILE A 395 3.11 5.60 9.05
C ILE A 395 1.59 5.55 9.21
N ASP A 396 1.06 6.35 10.14
CA ASP A 396 -0.35 6.62 10.31
C ASP A 396 -1.20 5.34 10.47
N ALA A 397 -0.89 4.53 11.47
CA ALA A 397 -1.73 3.39 11.83
C ALA A 397 -3.12 3.86 12.28
N GLY A 398 -4.18 3.24 11.75
CA GLY A 398 -5.56 3.62 12.03
C GLY A 398 -6.13 4.70 11.12
N TYR A 399 -5.48 4.98 9.98
CA TYR A 399 -5.94 5.96 8.98
C TYR A 399 -6.30 5.34 7.62
N SER A 400 -6.57 4.03 7.57
CA SER A 400 -7.07 3.41 6.34
C SER A 400 -8.50 3.82 6.01
N TRP A 401 -8.93 3.54 4.77
CA TRP A 401 -10.34 3.67 4.34
C TRP A 401 -11.33 2.95 5.26
N ALA A 402 -10.88 1.94 6.02
CA ALA A 402 -11.72 1.16 6.92
C ALA A 402 -11.82 1.75 8.33
N ALA A 403 -10.93 2.66 8.72
CA ALA A 403 -10.75 3.07 10.12
C ALA A 403 -11.99 3.68 10.78
N LEU A 404 -12.92 4.23 10.00
CA LEU A 404 -14.16 4.82 10.52
C LEU A 404 -15.40 3.93 10.35
N ILE A 405 -15.28 2.83 9.61
CA ILE A 405 -16.41 1.97 9.23
C ILE A 405 -16.35 0.56 9.83
N ARG A 406 -15.20 0.16 10.40
CA ARG A 406 -15.11 -1.05 11.20
C ARG A 406 -16.03 -0.96 12.42
N SER A 407 -16.59 -2.10 12.82
CA SER A 407 -17.35 -2.23 14.07
C SER A 407 -16.41 -2.29 15.28
N ASP A 408 -15.27 -2.98 15.17
CA ASP A 408 -14.25 -3.11 16.20
C ASP A 408 -13.18 -2.03 16.06
N ARG A 409 -13.38 -0.88 16.72
CA ARG A 409 -12.47 0.28 16.61
C ARG A 409 -11.61 0.52 17.84
N ASP A 410 -12.01 -0.01 18.99
CA ASP A 410 -11.43 0.41 20.26
C ASP A 410 -9.95 -0.01 20.41
N GLY A 411 -9.08 1.01 20.37
CA GLY A 411 -7.63 0.88 20.37
C GLY A 411 -7.02 0.29 19.10
N LYS A 412 -7.81 0.10 18.03
CA LYS A 412 -7.41 -0.66 16.85
C LYS A 412 -6.65 0.16 15.82
N GLY A 413 -6.60 1.47 15.93
CA GLY A 413 -5.63 2.29 15.21
C GLY A 413 -4.25 2.21 15.84
N THR A 414 -3.58 1.06 15.68
CA THR A 414 -2.34 0.70 16.40
C THR A 414 -1.27 0.14 15.50
N HIS A 415 0.01 0.33 15.86
CA HIS A 415 1.10 -0.31 15.12
C HIS A 415 1.23 -1.78 15.49
N LEU A 416 1.37 -2.10 16.78
CA LEU A 416 1.63 -3.46 17.24
C LEU A 416 0.40 -4.07 17.88
N LEU A 417 -0.16 -5.09 17.25
CA LEU A 417 -1.31 -5.82 17.76
C LEU A 417 -0.93 -7.26 18.13
N THR A 418 -1.33 -7.69 19.33
CA THR A 418 -1.30 -9.12 19.69
C THR A 418 -2.65 -9.62 20.16
N TYR A 419 -2.96 -10.86 19.76
CA TYR A 419 -4.17 -11.57 20.16
C TYR A 419 -3.85 -13.00 20.56
N SER A 420 -4.56 -13.53 21.56
CA SER A 420 -4.54 -14.94 21.99
C SER A 420 -3.18 -15.61 21.82
N MET A 421 -2.14 -15.05 22.47
CA MET A 421 -0.75 -15.49 22.36
C MET A 421 -0.54 -16.72 23.27
N GLU A 422 -1.15 -17.84 22.91
CA GLU A 422 -1.18 -19.10 23.69
C GLU A 422 0.03 -20.01 23.43
N VAL A 423 0.91 -19.60 22.50
CA VAL A 423 2.06 -20.37 22.02
C VAL A 423 3.38 -19.72 22.46
N PRO A 424 4.51 -20.47 22.45
CA PRO A 424 5.83 -19.88 22.66
C PRO A 424 6.11 -18.73 21.70
N VAL A 425 6.87 -17.72 22.18
CA VAL A 425 7.15 -16.52 21.41
C VAL A 425 8.65 -16.22 21.45
N ASP A 426 9.25 -16.07 20.29
CA ASP A 426 10.59 -15.55 20.05
C ASP A 426 10.52 -14.62 18.83
N VAL A 427 10.25 -13.35 19.12
CA VAL A 427 10.04 -12.28 18.13
C VAL A 427 10.86 -11.06 18.51
N GLU A 428 11.65 -10.55 17.58
CA GLU A 428 12.39 -9.30 17.74
C GLU A 428 11.79 -8.17 16.89
N ILE A 429 11.57 -7.00 17.50
CA ILE A 429 11.04 -5.80 16.85
C ILE A 429 12.03 -4.65 17.07
N THR A 430 12.84 -4.32 16.07
CA THR A 430 13.93 -3.33 16.22
C THR A 430 14.26 -2.53 14.96
N GLY A 431 14.81 -1.33 15.12
CA GLY A 431 15.21 -0.45 14.02
C GLY A 431 14.05 0.15 13.22
N ASN A 432 12.80 -0.03 13.69
CA ASN A 432 11.62 0.45 12.97
C ASN A 432 11.34 1.91 13.28
N SER A 433 10.73 2.61 12.32
CA SER A 433 10.13 3.93 12.53
C SER A 433 8.61 3.79 12.59
N PHE A 434 8.03 4.01 13.76
CA PHE A 434 6.59 4.07 13.99
C PHE A 434 6.17 5.53 14.10
N LEU A 435 5.52 6.05 13.06
CA LEU A 435 5.27 7.47 12.86
C LEU A 435 3.77 7.71 12.76
N GLY A 436 3.16 8.16 13.85
CA GLY A 436 1.74 8.46 13.90
C GLY A 436 0.86 7.22 14.05
N ALA A 437 0.02 7.23 15.07
CA ALA A 437 -1.05 6.26 15.25
C ALA A 437 -2.30 6.99 15.73
N ARG A 438 -3.46 6.55 15.25
CA ARG A 438 -4.74 7.15 15.61
C ARG A 438 -5.05 6.97 17.10
N ASP A 439 -4.81 5.77 17.63
CA ASP A 439 -5.18 5.41 18.98
C ASP A 439 -3.98 5.21 19.91
N ASN A 440 -3.02 4.36 19.51
CA ASN A 440 -1.88 3.98 20.37
C ASN A 440 -0.73 3.33 19.58
N TYR A 441 0.44 3.18 20.21
CA TYR A 441 1.56 2.44 19.62
C TYR A 441 1.32 0.92 19.64
N THR A 442 0.85 0.38 20.76
CA THR A 442 0.63 -1.07 20.92
C THR A 442 -0.68 -1.42 21.63
N ARG A 443 -1.34 -2.46 21.15
CA ARG A 443 -2.53 -3.05 21.76
C ARG A 443 -2.35 -4.56 21.89
N ASN A 444 -2.40 -5.03 23.12
CA ASN A 444 -2.25 -6.45 23.44
C ASN A 444 -3.53 -6.99 24.07
N SER A 445 -3.89 -8.24 23.73
CA SER A 445 -4.94 -8.98 24.43
C SER A 445 -4.46 -9.48 25.80
N GLY A 446 -5.33 -10.09 26.60
CA GLY A 446 -4.96 -10.61 27.92
C GLY A 446 -4.71 -9.50 28.94
N ASP A 447 -3.57 -9.53 29.61
CA ASP A 447 -3.13 -8.58 30.65
C ASP A 447 -2.72 -7.19 30.13
N ARG A 448 -2.91 -6.95 28.82
CA ARG A 448 -2.60 -5.71 28.10
C ARG A 448 -1.11 -5.38 28.07
N GLN A 449 -0.24 -6.33 28.39
CA GLN A 449 1.21 -6.16 28.25
C GLN A 449 1.72 -6.75 26.93
N ILE A 450 2.87 -6.26 26.47
CA ILE A 450 3.58 -6.92 25.37
C ILE A 450 4.00 -8.31 25.88
N PRO A 451 3.68 -9.41 25.18
CA PRO A 451 4.09 -10.76 25.58
C PRO A 451 5.60 -10.88 25.82
N ALA A 452 6.01 -11.65 26.84
CA ALA A 452 7.41 -11.74 27.29
C ALA A 452 8.41 -12.04 26.16
N GLY A 453 8.07 -12.95 25.26
CA GLY A 453 8.91 -13.37 24.13
C GLY A 453 8.95 -12.41 22.93
N ILE A 454 8.22 -11.29 22.97
CA ILE A 454 8.39 -10.20 22.02
C ILE A 454 9.38 -9.21 22.61
N VAL A 455 10.56 -9.10 22.03
CA VAL A 455 11.61 -8.16 22.45
C VAL A 455 11.56 -6.94 21.54
N THR A 456 11.25 -5.78 22.13
CA THR A 456 11.17 -4.50 21.40
C THR A 456 12.25 -3.54 21.88
N HIS A 457 13.04 -2.99 20.95
CA HIS A 457 14.19 -2.12 21.26
C HIS A 457 14.69 -1.36 20.03
N GLY A 458 15.40 -0.25 20.22
CA GLY A 458 16.06 0.47 19.12
C GLY A 458 15.11 1.00 18.04
N ASN A 459 13.84 1.27 18.38
CA ASN A 459 12.85 1.82 17.46
C ASN A 459 12.76 3.35 17.59
N THR A 460 12.30 4.03 16.56
CA THR A 460 11.85 5.43 16.65
C THR A 460 10.32 5.45 16.70
N ILE A 461 9.75 5.96 17.77
CA ILE A 461 8.30 5.97 18.00
C ILE A 461 7.85 7.42 18.15
N LYS A 462 7.04 7.89 17.21
CA LYS A 462 6.45 9.23 17.23
C LYS A 462 4.93 9.13 17.29
N LEU A 463 4.34 9.66 18.35
CA LEU A 463 2.89 9.69 18.56
C LEU A 463 2.39 11.13 18.68
N GLY A 464 1.11 11.36 18.39
CA GLY A 464 0.48 12.66 18.65
C GLY A 464 0.42 12.98 20.14
N ALA A 465 0.38 14.27 20.49
CA ALA A 465 0.24 14.70 21.88
C ALA A 465 -0.98 14.07 22.56
N GLY A 466 -0.82 13.65 23.81
CA GLY A 466 -1.87 12.99 24.60
C GLY A 466 -2.28 11.59 24.14
N LYS A 467 -1.62 11.01 23.13
CA LYS A 467 -1.93 9.65 22.67
C LYS A 467 -1.40 8.62 23.65
N LYS A 468 -2.17 7.55 23.87
CA LYS A 468 -1.71 6.42 24.69
C LYS A 468 -0.52 5.73 24.03
N ILE A 469 0.44 5.29 24.82
CA ILE A 469 1.52 4.44 24.31
C ILE A 469 0.99 3.02 24.11
N ALA A 470 0.40 2.45 25.16
CA ALA A 470 -0.23 1.14 25.11
C ALA A 470 -1.73 1.23 25.44
N TYR A 471 -2.54 0.42 24.78
CA TYR A 471 -3.97 0.35 25.04
C TYR A 471 -4.27 -0.33 26.39
N GLY A 472 -5.38 0.06 27.04
CA GLY A 472 -5.82 -0.48 28.33
C GLY A 472 -5.85 0.56 29.44
N VAL A 473 -6.44 0.21 30.58
CA VAL A 473 -6.41 1.01 31.83
C VAL A 473 -5.13 0.72 32.62
N GLU A 474 -4.56 -0.46 32.40
CA GLU A 474 -3.30 -0.96 32.92
C GLU A 474 -2.08 -0.21 32.36
N ASN A 475 -2.30 0.57 31.29
CA ASN A 475 -1.32 1.40 30.61
C ASN A 475 -1.80 2.87 30.60
N PRO A 476 -1.69 3.57 31.74
CA PRO A 476 -2.15 4.96 31.86
C PRO A 476 -1.29 5.95 31.07
N GLU A 477 -0.05 5.60 30.71
CA GLU A 477 0.91 6.52 30.13
C GLU A 477 0.54 6.97 28.71
N ILE A 478 0.67 8.27 28.51
CA ILE A 478 0.58 8.93 27.21
C ILE A 478 1.97 9.19 26.62
N SER A 479 2.02 9.65 25.38
CA SER A 479 3.24 9.91 24.61
C SER A 479 4.29 10.75 25.33
N GLU A 480 3.87 11.75 26.11
CA GLU A 480 4.70 12.63 26.91
C GLU A 480 5.35 11.91 28.11
N GLN A 481 4.80 10.77 28.50
CA GLN A 481 5.22 9.95 29.64
C GLN A 481 5.99 8.70 29.20
N ALA A 482 6.52 8.67 27.97
CA ALA A 482 7.19 7.50 27.41
C ALA A 482 8.36 6.99 28.25
N ALA A 483 9.16 7.88 28.85
CA ALA A 483 10.25 7.47 29.74
C ALA A 483 9.74 6.73 30.99
N GLN A 484 8.57 7.11 31.53
CA GLN A 484 7.94 6.43 32.66
C GLN A 484 7.44 5.04 32.25
N TRP A 485 6.81 4.95 31.08
CA TRP A 485 6.36 3.67 30.53
C TRP A 485 7.53 2.71 30.26
N GLN A 486 8.63 3.21 29.67
CA GLN A 486 9.87 2.43 29.46
C GLN A 486 10.46 1.94 30.79
N ALA A 487 10.55 2.81 31.80
CA ALA A 487 11.08 2.43 33.12
C ALA A 487 10.20 1.38 33.82
N ARG A 488 8.87 1.51 33.73
CA ARG A 488 7.92 0.58 34.35
C ARG A 488 7.90 -0.78 33.67
N THR A 489 7.90 -0.80 32.34
CA THR A 489 7.70 -2.03 31.55
C THR A 489 9.01 -2.71 31.16
N GLY A 490 10.13 -1.99 31.20
CA GLY A 490 11.42 -2.44 30.67
C GLY A 490 11.44 -2.63 29.16
N ARG A 491 10.39 -2.19 28.43
CA ARG A 491 10.23 -2.33 26.97
C ARG A 491 10.83 -1.15 26.23
N GLU A 492 11.06 -1.33 24.93
CA GLU A 492 11.60 -0.29 24.05
C GLU A 492 12.93 0.28 24.56
N GLN A 493 13.82 -0.59 25.07
CA GLN A 493 15.16 -0.16 25.48
C GLN A 493 15.91 0.40 24.26
N ALA A 494 16.69 1.46 24.46
CA ALA A 494 17.37 2.19 23.39
C ALA A 494 16.47 2.74 22.27
N SER A 495 15.13 2.66 22.40
CA SER A 495 14.21 3.31 21.49
C SER A 495 14.06 4.80 21.81
N VAL A 496 13.82 5.60 20.78
CA VAL A 496 13.57 7.03 20.89
C VAL A 496 12.08 7.28 20.79
N PHE A 497 11.51 7.93 21.80
CA PHE A 497 10.14 8.45 21.75
C PHE A 497 10.14 9.94 21.44
N ALA A 498 9.19 10.37 20.61
CA ALA A 498 8.94 11.77 20.31
C ALA A 498 7.44 12.06 20.22
N VAL A 499 7.07 13.30 20.52
CA VAL A 499 5.69 13.79 20.36
C VAL A 499 5.61 14.58 19.06
N SER A 500 4.63 14.29 18.20
CA SER A 500 4.20 15.18 17.11
C SER A 500 3.13 16.13 17.64
N TYR A 501 3.43 17.43 17.60
CA TYR A 501 2.45 18.49 17.80
C TYR A 501 1.73 18.85 16.51
#